data_AF-A0A4Q9LMT6-F1
#
_entry.id   AF-A0A4Q9LMT6-F1
#
_cell.length_a   1.000
_cell.length_b   1.000
_cell.length_c   1.000
_cell.angle_alpha   90.00
_cell.angle_beta   90.00
_cell.angle_gamma   90.00
#
_symmetry.space_group_name_H-M   'P 1'
#
loop_
_entity.id
_entity.type
_entity.pdbx_description
1 polymer ?
#
loop_
_entity_poly.entity_id
_entity_poly.type
_entity_poly.pdbx_seq_one_letter_code
_entity_poly.pdbx_strand_id
1 'polypeptide(L)'
;MKNISFIILIYKFLNVWSSCFLEKNNNTTAVSDAINIGNFCETENEKADTIPDIITLETDGGELDTYRIHYIDEGSSANVYKGKNFQKNETFALKLYPKDDKNGFENEKEIYKLLKSEYIPKIYGTARYAEKYKVLILEYFECTLYDYFKKNLVKNLEMFVIIKHILFGLRLLHDNEIIHNDLKSNNIFIVEDLQIKIIDFGLSCTENNLYFIFEDYNPKEINQYTYISPEVRNSISYTTKADIWSLGSLIKDIVSYLCPKYFSKIDLEYITKIICACHSNDFMQRPSAKSLSYCSIFDIMYPFLDILKNESIEKLIFSSFMFFIKDKNKITFCFNLRRIYLYCIKSSSNQHTIDQKLFGYLDDHKFLKSVFKDKHIFLSQYRFFFISIDNSNLFSVMDLDYRTLIMVEEFCKNFALLLESPISTVNLFQGIYQNIQKLEENKIFKILKKELEQD
;
A
#
# COMPACT_ATOMS: atom_id res chain seq x y z
N MET A 1 -6.13 -11.69 35.97
CA MET A 1 -5.67 -11.85 34.56
C MET A 1 -6.24 -10.79 33.61
N LYS A 2 -7.57 -10.55 33.53
CA LYS A 2 -8.15 -9.51 32.66
C LYS A 2 -7.59 -8.08 32.87
N ASN A 3 -7.25 -7.71 34.12
CA ASN A 3 -6.70 -6.38 34.43
C ASN A 3 -5.23 -6.15 33.99
N ILE A 4 -4.43 -7.21 33.80
CA ILE A 4 -3.01 -7.08 33.38
C ILE A 4 -2.92 -6.97 31.85
N SER A 5 -3.71 -7.75 31.10
CA SER A 5 -3.82 -7.60 29.64
C SER A 5 -4.30 -6.20 29.25
N PHE A 6 -5.15 -5.59 30.06
CA PHE A 6 -5.73 -4.27 29.83
C PHE A 6 -4.74 -3.10 30.08
N ILE A 7 -3.84 -3.22 31.05
CA ILE A 7 -2.75 -2.23 31.28
C ILE A 7 -1.74 -2.28 30.12
N ILE A 8 -1.42 -3.48 29.62
CA ILE A 8 -0.54 -3.67 28.46
C ILE A 8 -1.17 -3.10 27.18
N LEU A 9 -2.51 -3.18 27.03
CA LEU A 9 -3.29 -2.66 25.91
C LEU A 9 -3.19 -1.13 25.81
N ILE A 10 -3.31 -0.44 26.94
CA ILE A 10 -3.21 1.03 27.01
C ILE A 10 -1.76 1.48 26.87
N TYR A 11 -0.80 0.74 27.40
CA TYR A 11 0.62 1.03 27.18
C TYR A 11 1.00 0.90 25.70
N LYS A 12 0.47 -0.12 25.01
CA LYS A 12 0.59 -0.25 23.54
C LYS A 12 -0.14 0.87 22.81
N PHE A 13 -1.34 1.24 23.25
CA PHE A 13 -2.12 2.33 22.66
C PHE A 13 -1.40 3.68 22.78
N LEU A 14 -0.80 3.98 23.94
CA LEU A 14 -0.02 5.20 24.15
C LEU A 14 1.27 5.21 23.33
N ASN A 15 1.98 4.08 23.24
CA ASN A 15 3.23 3.99 22.47
C ASN A 15 3.02 3.98 20.95
N VAL A 16 2.00 3.28 20.44
CA VAL A 16 1.66 3.25 19.01
C VAL A 16 1.10 4.61 18.57
N TRP A 17 0.31 5.28 19.42
CA TRP A 17 -0.23 6.60 19.11
C TRP A 17 0.83 7.72 19.22
N SER A 18 1.78 7.63 20.17
CA SER A 18 2.88 8.59 20.28
C SER A 18 3.89 8.45 19.14
N SER A 19 4.22 7.22 18.72
CA SER A 19 5.18 6.98 17.62
C SER A 19 4.60 7.35 16.25
N CYS A 20 3.31 7.09 16.00
CA CYS A 20 2.67 7.42 14.71
C CYS A 20 2.46 8.93 14.46
N PHE A 21 2.65 9.79 15.46
CA PHE A 21 2.43 11.24 15.31
C PHE A 21 3.62 12.15 15.67
N LEU A 22 4.72 11.60 16.21
CA LEU A 22 5.89 12.39 16.61
C LEU A 22 7.16 12.22 15.76
N GLU A 23 7.21 11.36 14.74
CA GLU A 23 8.41 11.27 13.88
C GLU A 23 8.12 11.33 12.38
N LYS A 24 8.13 12.57 11.87
CA LYS A 24 9.03 12.88 10.74
C LYS A 24 10.33 13.35 11.35
N ASN A 25 11.29 12.44 11.53
CA ASN A 25 12.74 12.62 11.38
C ASN A 25 13.49 11.41 11.96
N ASN A 26 14.26 10.75 11.08
CA ASN A 26 15.46 9.95 11.35
C ASN A 26 15.43 8.87 12.45
N ASN A 27 15.29 7.60 12.06
CA ASN A 27 16.44 6.69 11.91
C ASN A 27 15.96 5.26 11.65
N THR A 28 16.53 4.68 10.61
CA THR A 28 16.52 3.25 10.33
C THR A 28 17.33 2.52 11.39
N THR A 29 16.67 1.67 12.18
CA THR A 29 17.36 0.64 12.99
C THR A 29 16.99 -0.73 12.47
N ALA A 30 18.03 -1.44 12.08
CA ALA A 30 18.04 -2.79 11.56
C ALA A 30 17.36 -3.78 12.51
N VAL A 31 16.58 -4.69 11.93
CA VAL A 31 16.36 -6.02 12.51
C VAL A 31 17.20 -6.99 11.70
N SER A 32 18.38 -7.29 12.24
CA SER A 32 19.14 -8.47 11.88
C SER A 32 18.47 -9.67 12.52
N ASP A 33 18.07 -10.67 11.72
CA ASP A 33 18.25 -12.06 12.09
C ASP A 33 18.36 -12.94 10.85
N ALA A 34 19.28 -13.89 10.94
CA ALA A 34 19.91 -14.61 9.86
C ALA A 34 18.95 -15.55 9.09
N ILE A 35 19.04 -15.51 7.76
CA ILE A 35 18.66 -16.64 6.91
C ILE A 35 19.84 -16.98 6.01
N ASN A 36 20.49 -18.08 6.36
CA ASN A 36 21.61 -18.68 5.64
C ASN A 36 21.08 -19.87 4.83
N ILE A 37 20.75 -19.65 3.55
CA ILE A 37 20.41 -20.69 2.55
C ILE A 37 20.66 -20.03 1.19
N GLY A 38 21.47 -20.49 0.24
CA GLY A 38 22.29 -21.67 0.04
C GLY A 38 22.78 -21.57 -1.42
N ASN A 39 24.03 -21.97 -1.68
CA ASN A 39 24.67 -21.95 -3.00
C ASN A 39 23.78 -22.53 -4.10
N PHE A 40 23.61 -21.83 -5.22
CA PHE A 40 23.20 -22.47 -6.47
C PHE A 40 23.92 -21.87 -7.69
N CYS A 41 24.47 -22.83 -8.44
CA CYS A 41 25.23 -22.84 -9.68
C CYS A 41 25.29 -21.57 -10.53
N GLU A 42 26.53 -21.14 -10.74
CA GLU A 42 26.99 -20.48 -11.96
C GLU A 42 26.85 -21.45 -13.15
N THR A 43 26.14 -21.02 -14.19
CA THR A 43 26.38 -21.52 -15.54
C THR A 43 26.97 -20.37 -16.33
N GLU A 44 28.26 -20.50 -16.65
CA GLU A 44 29.00 -19.62 -17.55
C GLU A 44 28.29 -19.55 -18.91
N ASN A 45 27.89 -18.35 -19.33
CA ASN A 45 27.57 -18.04 -20.71
C ASN A 45 28.41 -16.84 -21.16
N GLU A 46 28.94 -16.95 -22.38
CA GLU A 46 30.06 -16.20 -22.92
C GLU A 46 29.77 -14.70 -23.17
N LYS A 47 30.61 -13.84 -22.56
CA LYS A 47 31.05 -12.48 -22.91
C LYS A 47 30.13 -11.58 -23.78
N ALA A 48 29.20 -10.89 -23.12
CA ALA A 48 28.92 -9.48 -23.39
C ALA A 48 30.01 -8.60 -22.73
N ASP A 49 30.24 -7.37 -23.21
CA ASP A 49 31.14 -6.37 -22.57
C ASP A 49 30.88 -6.33 -21.06
N THR A 50 31.75 -6.95 -20.27
CA THR A 50 31.52 -7.10 -18.82
C THR A 50 31.79 -5.77 -18.15
N ILE A 51 30.73 -5.12 -17.69
CA ILE A 51 30.84 -3.92 -16.85
C ILE A 51 31.61 -4.31 -15.58
N PRO A 52 32.67 -3.57 -15.21
CA PRO A 52 33.47 -3.91 -14.04
C PRO A 52 32.67 -3.78 -12.74
N ASP A 53 33.06 -4.55 -11.72
CA ASP A 53 32.41 -4.55 -10.40
C ASP A 53 32.45 -3.20 -9.68
N ILE A 54 33.32 -2.29 -10.12
CA ILE A 54 33.41 -0.92 -9.61
C ILE A 54 33.29 0.04 -10.79
N ILE A 55 32.30 0.92 -10.73
CA ILE A 55 32.06 1.97 -11.73
C ILE A 55 32.04 3.35 -11.09
N THR A 56 32.40 4.36 -11.86
CA THR A 56 32.18 5.77 -11.49
C THR A 56 31.12 6.34 -12.42
N LEU A 57 30.07 6.89 -11.83
CA LEU A 57 28.95 7.52 -12.51
C LEU A 57 29.11 9.04 -12.45
N GLU A 58 28.90 9.71 -13.58
CA GLU A 58 28.81 11.18 -13.64
C GLU A 58 27.34 11.59 -13.60
N THR A 59 26.94 12.26 -12.52
CA THR A 59 25.57 12.77 -12.36
C THR A 59 25.29 13.92 -13.33
N ASP A 60 24.02 14.24 -13.57
CA ASP A 60 23.62 15.40 -14.38
C ASP A 60 24.21 16.74 -13.85
N GLY A 61 24.58 16.82 -12.56
CA GLY A 61 25.23 17.97 -11.94
C GLY A 61 26.76 18.03 -12.10
N GLY A 62 27.37 17.04 -12.76
CA GLY A 62 28.83 16.91 -12.93
C GLY A 62 29.55 16.30 -11.74
N GLU A 63 28.83 15.85 -10.71
CA GLU A 63 29.43 15.13 -9.57
C GLU A 63 29.75 13.69 -9.96
N LEU A 64 30.88 13.17 -9.45
CA LEU A 64 31.35 11.81 -9.67
C LEU A 64 31.08 10.95 -8.43
N ASP A 65 30.21 9.96 -8.57
CA ASP A 65 29.86 9.00 -7.53
C ASP A 65 30.37 7.60 -7.90
N THR A 66 31.01 6.89 -6.97
CA THR A 66 31.64 5.59 -7.22
C THR A 66 30.83 4.48 -6.54
N TYR A 67 30.53 3.43 -7.30
CA TYR A 67 29.68 2.33 -6.87
C TYR A 67 30.41 1.00 -7.00
N ARG A 68 30.26 0.13 -6.01
CA ARG A 68 30.41 -1.31 -6.20
C ARG A 68 29.09 -1.88 -6.70
N ILE A 69 29.09 -2.55 -7.85
CA ILE A 69 27.88 -3.04 -8.50
C ILE A 69 27.81 -4.56 -8.51
N HIS A 70 26.60 -5.08 -8.45
CA HIS A 70 26.29 -6.48 -8.69
C HIS A 70 25.11 -6.57 -9.65
N TYR A 71 25.25 -7.36 -10.70
CA TYR A 71 24.17 -7.58 -11.67
C TYR A 71 22.96 -8.22 -10.99
N ILE A 72 21.76 -7.73 -11.30
CA ILE A 72 20.50 -8.26 -10.78
C ILE A 72 19.73 -8.92 -11.91
N ASP A 73 19.45 -8.17 -12.98
CA ASP A 73 18.47 -8.59 -13.98
C ASP A 73 18.71 -7.94 -15.35
N GLU A 74 18.24 -8.62 -16.39
CA GLU A 74 18.17 -8.12 -17.77
C GLU A 74 16.76 -7.61 -18.03
N GLY A 75 16.58 -6.30 -18.11
CA GLY A 75 15.32 -5.70 -18.55
C GLY A 75 15.21 -5.68 -20.08
N SER A 76 14.01 -5.45 -20.60
CA SER A 76 13.77 -5.35 -22.05
C SER A 76 14.58 -4.24 -22.75
N SER A 77 14.99 -3.22 -22.00
CA SER A 77 15.65 -2.02 -22.53
C SER A 77 16.86 -1.56 -21.71
N ALA A 78 17.12 -2.21 -20.57
CA ALA A 78 18.19 -1.81 -19.67
C ALA A 78 18.61 -2.95 -18.74
N ASN A 79 19.89 -2.96 -18.39
CA ASN A 79 20.42 -3.87 -17.37
C ASN A 79 20.30 -3.25 -15.98
N VAL A 80 19.91 -4.06 -14.99
CA VAL A 80 19.69 -3.60 -13.62
C VAL A 80 20.80 -4.12 -12.72
N TYR A 81 21.39 -3.22 -11.92
CA TYR A 81 22.45 -3.54 -10.97
C TYR A 81 22.11 -3.03 -9.56
N LYS A 82 22.51 -3.79 -8.55
CA LYS A 82 22.59 -3.35 -7.16
C LYS A 82 23.87 -2.55 -7.00
N GLY A 83 23.79 -1.27 -6.71
CA GLY A 83 24.95 -0.39 -6.52
C GLY A 83 25.11 0.05 -5.08
N LYS A 84 26.23 -0.29 -4.43
CA LYS A 84 26.63 0.29 -3.14
C LYS A 84 27.50 1.52 -3.40
N ASN A 85 27.00 2.71 -3.08
CA ASN A 85 27.74 3.96 -3.23
C ASN A 85 28.79 4.09 -2.12
N PHE A 86 30.05 4.36 -2.48
CA PHE A 86 31.14 4.47 -1.50
C PHE A 86 31.10 5.77 -0.69
N GLN A 87 30.68 6.87 -1.29
CA GLN A 87 30.62 8.19 -0.67
C GLN A 87 29.50 8.28 0.38
N LYS A 88 28.32 7.75 0.07
CA LYS A 88 27.08 7.81 0.86
C LYS A 88 26.90 6.60 1.78
N ASN A 89 27.62 5.50 1.52
CA ASN A 89 27.39 4.20 2.16
C ASN A 89 25.93 3.72 2.07
N GLU A 90 25.25 4.05 0.98
CA GLU A 90 23.86 3.70 0.70
C GLU A 90 23.77 2.76 -0.52
N THR A 91 22.71 1.96 -0.58
CA THR A 91 22.48 0.98 -1.64
C THR A 91 21.37 1.48 -2.56
N PHE A 92 21.60 1.37 -3.87
CA PHE A 92 20.72 1.86 -4.92
C PHE A 92 20.48 0.79 -5.99
N ALA A 93 19.37 0.91 -6.72
CA ALA A 93 19.15 0.21 -7.96
C ALA A 93 19.64 1.11 -9.11
N LEU A 94 20.56 0.60 -9.92
CA LEU A 94 21.14 1.30 -11.07
C LEU A 94 20.63 0.64 -12.34
N LYS A 95 19.80 1.35 -13.11
CA LYS A 95 19.25 0.86 -14.38
C LYS A 95 19.99 1.51 -15.53
N LEU A 96 20.78 0.72 -16.25
CA LEU A 96 21.72 1.17 -17.30
C LEU A 96 21.09 0.94 -18.68
N TYR A 97 20.78 2.03 -19.36
CA TYR A 97 20.25 2.04 -20.73
C TYR A 97 21.39 2.33 -21.70
N PRO A 98 21.48 1.62 -22.83
CA PRO A 98 22.35 2.03 -23.93
C PRO A 98 22.10 3.50 -24.31
N LYS A 99 23.15 4.25 -24.66
CA LYS A 99 23.04 5.69 -24.99
C LYS A 99 22.14 5.96 -26.20
N ASP A 100 22.04 4.99 -27.11
CA ASP A 100 21.18 4.96 -28.28
C ASP A 100 19.78 4.41 -28.01
N ASP A 101 19.44 4.08 -26.75
CA ASP A 101 18.07 3.81 -26.35
C ASP A 101 17.17 4.98 -26.79
N LYS A 102 16.15 4.65 -27.59
CA LYS A 102 15.38 5.65 -28.31
C LYS A 102 14.46 6.43 -27.36
N ASN A 103 13.76 5.72 -26.48
CA ASN A 103 12.67 6.31 -25.69
C ASN A 103 12.53 5.74 -24.26
N GLY A 104 13.07 4.55 -23.96
CA GLY A 104 12.80 3.86 -22.69
C GLY A 104 13.27 4.66 -21.48
N PHE A 105 14.49 5.19 -21.53
CA PHE A 105 15.08 5.98 -20.45
C PHE A 105 14.32 7.28 -20.18
N GLU A 106 14.04 8.09 -21.22
CA GLU A 106 13.38 9.38 -21.02
C GLU A 106 11.92 9.19 -20.58
N ASN A 107 11.22 8.19 -21.13
CA ASN A 107 9.85 7.87 -20.72
C ASN A 107 9.78 7.45 -19.25
N GLU A 108 10.60 6.49 -18.83
CA GLU A 108 10.63 6.01 -17.45
C GLU A 108 11.06 7.13 -16.48
N LYS A 109 12.04 7.96 -16.87
CA LYS A 109 12.46 9.14 -16.11
C LYS A 109 11.31 10.11 -15.86
N GLU A 110 10.52 10.45 -16.88
CA GLU A 110 9.41 11.39 -16.76
C GLU A 110 8.28 10.83 -15.88
N ILE A 111 7.99 9.52 -15.97
CA ILE A 111 7.03 8.86 -15.08
C ILE A 111 7.47 8.94 -13.61
N TYR A 112 8.73 8.64 -13.30
CA TYR A 112 9.26 8.77 -11.94
C TYR A 112 9.23 10.21 -11.42
N LYS A 113 9.44 11.21 -12.28
CA LYS A 113 9.32 12.63 -11.89
C LYS A 113 7.88 13.04 -11.60
N LEU A 114 6.94 12.54 -12.39
CA LEU A 114 5.51 12.84 -12.24
C LEU A 114 4.94 12.20 -10.97
N LEU A 115 5.33 10.97 -10.67
CA LEU A 115 4.73 10.18 -9.59
C LEU A 115 5.57 10.19 -8.31
N LYS A 116 5.18 11.04 -7.37
CA LYS A 116 5.73 11.04 -6.00
C LYS A 116 4.74 10.39 -5.04
N SER A 117 4.96 9.11 -4.74
CA SER A 117 4.06 8.33 -3.88
C SER A 117 4.80 7.21 -3.15
N GLU A 118 4.22 6.72 -2.05
CA GLU A 118 4.74 5.55 -1.34
C GLU A 118 4.71 4.27 -2.17
N TYR A 119 3.81 4.18 -3.16
CA TYR A 119 3.66 3.03 -4.06
C TYR A 119 4.67 2.98 -5.21
N ILE A 120 5.54 3.99 -5.33
CA ILE A 120 6.53 4.12 -6.40
C ILE A 120 7.93 4.27 -5.75
N PRO A 121 8.99 3.63 -6.27
CA PRO A 121 10.35 3.88 -5.83
C PRO A 121 10.73 5.35 -5.90
N LYS A 122 11.52 5.83 -4.93
CA LYS A 122 12.13 7.15 -5.06
C LYS A 122 13.18 7.13 -6.18
N ILE A 123 13.16 8.18 -7.01
CA ILE A 123 14.26 8.50 -7.93
C ILE A 123 15.24 9.44 -7.22
N TYR A 124 16.52 9.05 -7.19
CA TYR A 124 17.59 9.87 -6.62
C TYR A 124 18.25 10.77 -7.66
N GLY A 125 18.19 10.38 -8.93
CA GLY A 125 18.70 11.18 -10.02
C GLY A 125 19.03 10.35 -11.25
N THR A 126 19.72 11.00 -12.18
CA THR A 126 20.25 10.38 -13.39
C THR A 126 21.74 10.61 -13.50
N ALA A 127 22.42 9.69 -14.17
CA ALA A 127 23.85 9.74 -14.39
C ALA A 127 24.24 9.14 -15.73
N ARG A 128 25.51 9.25 -16.08
CA ARG A 128 26.13 8.63 -17.26
C ARG A 128 27.26 7.70 -16.83
N TYR A 129 27.44 6.65 -17.61
CA TYR A 129 28.57 5.73 -17.46
C TYR A 129 29.30 5.56 -18.81
N ALA A 130 30.61 5.82 -18.79
CA ALA A 130 31.55 5.60 -19.88
C ALA A 130 31.12 6.19 -21.24
N GLU A 131 30.32 7.27 -21.25
CA GLU A 131 29.69 7.84 -22.46
C GLU A 131 28.89 6.84 -23.32
N LYS A 132 28.61 5.65 -22.78
CA LYS A 132 27.91 4.54 -23.45
C LYS A 132 26.54 4.29 -22.86
N TYR A 133 26.31 4.68 -21.61
CA TYR A 133 25.06 4.39 -20.91
C TYR A 133 24.49 5.61 -20.23
N LYS A 134 23.16 5.72 -20.28
CA LYS A 134 22.35 6.57 -19.39
C LYS A 134 21.90 5.72 -18.19
N VAL A 135 21.92 6.30 -17.00
CA VAL A 135 21.67 5.56 -15.75
C VAL A 135 20.56 6.23 -14.96
N LEU A 136 19.53 5.46 -14.58
CA LEU A 136 18.56 5.84 -13.55
C LEU A 136 19.03 5.32 -12.20
N ILE A 137 19.08 6.20 -11.19
CA ILE A 137 19.45 5.86 -9.82
C ILE A 137 18.17 5.85 -8.97
N LEU A 138 17.78 4.67 -8.52
CA LEU A 138 16.50 4.42 -7.85
C LEU A 138 16.69 3.84 -6.46
N GLU A 139 15.64 3.96 -5.64
CA GLU A 139 15.48 3.25 -4.38
C GLU A 139 15.58 1.73 -4.60
N TYR A 140 16.39 1.06 -3.78
CA TYR A 140 16.64 -0.36 -3.88
C TYR A 140 15.79 -1.16 -2.88
N PHE A 141 15.32 -2.33 -3.32
CA PHE A 141 14.55 -3.26 -2.52
C PHE A 141 15.06 -4.69 -2.73
N GLU A 142 14.95 -5.55 -1.71
CA GLU A 142 15.55 -6.89 -1.71
C GLU A 142 14.58 -7.99 -2.18
N CYS A 143 13.27 -7.79 -2.06
CA CYS A 143 12.28 -8.87 -2.20
C CYS A 143 11.16 -8.51 -3.17
N THR A 144 11.15 -9.12 -4.35
CA THR A 144 9.99 -9.01 -5.24
C THR A 144 8.80 -9.75 -4.65
N LEU A 145 7.60 -9.42 -5.11
CA LEU A 145 6.39 -10.11 -4.72
C LEU A 145 6.42 -11.57 -5.20
N TYR A 146 7.06 -11.83 -6.34
CA TYR A 146 7.35 -13.21 -6.80
C TYR A 146 8.20 -13.98 -5.78
N ASP A 147 9.32 -13.41 -5.32
CA ASP A 147 10.19 -14.03 -4.33
C ASP A 147 9.46 -14.27 -3.00
N TYR A 148 8.65 -13.30 -2.59
CA TYR A 148 7.85 -13.38 -1.36
C TYR A 148 6.91 -14.57 -1.38
N PHE A 149 6.11 -14.74 -2.43
CA PHE A 149 5.17 -15.85 -2.54
C PHE A 149 5.85 -17.20 -2.73
N LYS A 150 7.02 -17.24 -3.36
CA LYS A 150 7.79 -18.48 -3.53
C LYS A 150 8.37 -18.98 -2.20
N LYS A 151 8.76 -18.06 -1.30
CA LYS A 151 9.45 -18.38 -0.04
C LYS A 151 8.50 -18.54 1.16
N ASN A 152 7.33 -17.91 1.13
CA ASN A 152 6.47 -17.79 2.32
C ASN A 152 5.12 -18.50 2.15
N LEU A 153 4.64 -19.09 3.24
CA LEU A 153 3.23 -19.49 3.37
C LEU A 153 2.42 -18.25 3.76
N VAL A 154 1.80 -17.61 2.78
CA VAL A 154 1.06 -16.36 2.99
C VAL A 154 -0.31 -16.63 3.61
N LYS A 155 -0.66 -15.88 4.66
CA LYS A 155 -1.99 -15.97 5.28
C LYS A 155 -3.03 -15.24 4.44
N ASN A 156 -4.29 -15.66 4.56
CA ASN A 156 -5.43 -15.05 3.85
C ASN A 156 -5.50 -13.52 4.00
N LEU A 157 -5.33 -12.99 5.21
CA LEU A 157 -5.43 -11.54 5.44
C LEU A 157 -4.29 -10.78 4.75
N GLU A 158 -3.07 -11.29 4.84
CA GLU A 158 -1.87 -10.67 4.26
C GLU A 158 -2.01 -10.55 2.73
N MET A 159 -2.58 -11.57 2.08
CA MET A 159 -2.91 -11.52 0.66
C MET A 159 -3.87 -10.40 0.31
N PHE A 160 -4.98 -10.26 1.05
CA PHE A 160 -5.96 -9.21 0.76
C PHE A 160 -5.36 -7.82 0.99
N VAL A 161 -4.50 -7.67 1.99
CA VAL A 161 -3.72 -6.44 2.21
C VAL A 161 -2.83 -6.15 1.00
N ILE A 162 -2.05 -7.11 0.52
CA ILE A 162 -1.18 -6.96 -0.65
C ILE A 162 -2.01 -6.58 -1.89
N ILE A 163 -3.09 -7.30 -2.20
CA ILE A 163 -3.95 -6.99 -3.35
C ILE A 163 -4.54 -5.58 -3.23
N LYS A 164 -4.93 -5.16 -2.02
CA LYS A 164 -5.43 -3.81 -1.77
C LYS A 164 -4.37 -2.75 -2.03
N HIS A 165 -3.12 -2.95 -1.58
CA HIS A 165 -2.00 -2.06 -1.85
C HIS A 165 -1.66 -2.00 -3.35
N ILE A 166 -1.72 -3.13 -4.08
CA ILE A 166 -1.56 -3.16 -5.55
C ILE A 166 -2.65 -2.32 -6.23
N LEU A 167 -3.91 -2.44 -5.80
CA LEU A 167 -5.02 -1.63 -6.33
C LEU A 167 -4.82 -0.14 -6.08
N PHE A 168 -4.26 0.26 -4.94
CA PHE A 168 -3.94 1.66 -4.64
C PHE A 168 -2.80 2.19 -5.50
N GLY A 169 -1.73 1.42 -5.68
CA GLY A 169 -0.65 1.76 -6.61
C GLY A 169 -1.15 1.87 -8.06
N LEU A 170 -1.98 0.92 -8.49
CA LEU A 170 -2.53 0.94 -9.85
C LEU A 170 -3.52 2.09 -10.07
N ARG A 171 -4.33 2.42 -9.05
CA ARG A 171 -5.19 3.62 -9.08
C ARG A 171 -4.36 4.89 -9.25
N LEU A 172 -3.24 5.02 -8.56
CA LEU A 172 -2.34 6.17 -8.72
C LEU A 172 -1.88 6.32 -10.18
N LEU A 173 -1.49 5.21 -10.84
CA LEU A 173 -1.10 5.24 -12.26
C LEU A 173 -2.28 5.67 -13.14
N HIS A 174 -3.43 5.01 -12.97
CA HIS A 174 -4.61 5.23 -13.81
C HIS A 174 -5.22 6.62 -13.64
N ASP A 175 -5.22 7.19 -12.43
CA ASP A 175 -5.68 8.55 -12.17
C ASP A 175 -4.77 9.60 -12.86
N ASN A 176 -3.55 9.22 -13.27
CA ASN A 176 -2.63 10.02 -14.07
C ASN A 176 -2.56 9.55 -15.53
N GLU A 177 -3.53 8.76 -16.01
CA GLU A 177 -3.61 8.23 -17.38
C GLU A 177 -2.39 7.39 -17.81
N ILE A 178 -1.63 6.86 -16.85
CA ILE A 178 -0.46 6.00 -17.09
C ILE A 178 -0.91 4.54 -17.15
N ILE A 179 -0.50 3.86 -18.22
CA ILE A 179 -0.63 2.43 -18.44
C ILE A 179 0.75 1.80 -18.19
N HIS A 180 0.82 0.83 -17.28
CA HIS A 180 2.05 0.16 -16.88
C HIS A 180 2.58 -0.79 -17.97
N ASN A 181 1.68 -1.58 -18.59
CA ASN A 181 1.91 -2.60 -19.62
C ASN A 181 2.73 -3.85 -19.20
N ASP A 182 3.47 -3.81 -18.11
CA ASP A 182 4.19 -4.99 -17.59
C ASP A 182 3.89 -5.29 -16.10
N LEU A 183 2.61 -5.22 -15.71
CA LEU A 183 2.22 -5.46 -14.32
C LEU A 183 2.23 -6.96 -14.00
N LYS A 184 3.25 -7.41 -13.25
CA LYS A 184 3.44 -8.79 -12.80
C LYS A 184 4.14 -8.84 -11.44
N SER A 185 4.18 -10.01 -10.81
CA SER A 185 4.76 -10.16 -9.46
C SER A 185 6.26 -9.88 -9.38
N ASN A 186 7.00 -10.01 -10.48
CA ASN A 186 8.41 -9.62 -10.58
C ASN A 186 8.59 -8.08 -10.56
N ASN A 187 7.61 -7.33 -11.06
CA ASN A 187 7.66 -5.87 -11.16
C ASN A 187 6.96 -5.17 -9.99
N ILE A 188 6.78 -5.90 -8.88
CA ILE A 188 6.23 -5.36 -7.65
C ILE A 188 7.17 -5.81 -6.53
N PHE A 189 7.73 -4.87 -5.80
CA PHE A 189 8.46 -5.16 -4.57
C PHE A 189 7.51 -5.15 -3.38
N ILE A 190 7.76 -6.05 -2.42
CA ILE A 190 7.15 -5.99 -1.10
C ILE A 190 8.14 -5.36 -0.12
N VAL A 191 7.65 -4.46 0.72
CA VAL A 191 8.44 -3.77 1.74
C VAL A 191 7.81 -4.02 3.12
N GLU A 192 8.25 -3.26 4.13
CA GLU A 192 7.74 -3.36 5.49
C GLU A 192 6.20 -3.24 5.57
N ASP A 193 5.60 -3.94 6.52
CA ASP A 193 4.15 -3.96 6.77
C ASP A 193 3.27 -4.30 5.56
N LEU A 194 3.78 -5.16 4.67
CA LEU A 194 3.09 -5.63 3.45
C LEU A 194 2.78 -4.51 2.45
N GLN A 195 3.39 -3.33 2.61
CA GLN A 195 3.33 -2.30 1.58
C GLN A 195 4.05 -2.78 0.31
N ILE A 196 3.69 -2.18 -0.83
CA ILE A 196 4.24 -2.56 -2.13
C ILE A 196 4.79 -1.35 -2.87
N LYS A 197 5.72 -1.61 -3.78
CA LYS A 197 6.29 -0.65 -4.73
C LYS A 197 6.15 -1.21 -6.14
N ILE A 198 5.43 -0.52 -7.02
CA ILE A 198 5.35 -0.86 -8.45
C ILE A 198 6.59 -0.31 -9.14
N ILE A 199 7.25 -1.14 -9.94
CA ILE A 199 8.51 -0.80 -10.61
C ILE A 199 8.46 -1.11 -12.10
N ASP A 200 9.50 -0.67 -12.81
CA ASP A 200 9.74 -0.95 -14.23
C ASP A 200 8.70 -0.31 -15.17
N PHE A 201 8.89 0.99 -15.39
CA PHE A 201 8.04 1.77 -16.30
C PHE A 201 8.61 1.83 -17.73
N GLY A 202 9.55 0.94 -18.07
CA GLY A 202 10.19 0.91 -19.39
C GLY A 202 9.21 0.60 -20.51
N LEU A 203 8.12 -0.14 -20.18
CA LEU A 203 7.02 -0.44 -21.11
C LEU A 203 5.79 0.47 -20.95
N SER A 204 5.85 1.44 -20.03
CA SER A 204 4.69 2.26 -19.70
C SER A 204 4.42 3.36 -20.74
N CYS A 205 3.16 3.73 -20.90
CA CYS A 205 2.75 4.81 -21.78
C CYS A 205 1.60 5.62 -21.17
N THR A 206 1.19 6.70 -21.83
CA THR A 206 -0.02 7.44 -21.47
C THR A 206 -1.12 7.18 -22.49
N GLU A 207 -2.40 7.26 -22.10
CA GLU A 207 -3.52 7.08 -23.03
C GLU A 207 -3.47 8.02 -24.25
N ASN A 208 -2.82 9.18 -24.13
CA ASN A 208 -2.63 10.15 -25.21
C ASN A 208 -1.39 9.91 -26.10
N ASN A 209 -0.53 8.95 -25.73
CA ASN A 209 0.73 8.65 -26.41
C ASN A 209 1.02 7.14 -26.33
N LEU A 210 0.12 6.35 -26.91
CA LEU A 210 0.26 4.90 -26.99
C LEU A 210 1.38 4.52 -27.95
N TYR A 211 2.05 3.40 -27.66
CA TYR A 211 2.88 2.70 -28.63
C TYR A 211 2.55 1.21 -28.65
N PHE A 212 2.77 0.58 -29.80
CA PHE A 212 2.38 -0.79 -30.08
C PHE A 212 3.56 -1.74 -29.85
N ILE A 213 3.63 -2.27 -28.62
CA ILE A 213 4.73 -3.13 -28.12
C ILE A 213 5.04 -4.31 -29.06
N PHE A 214 3.99 -4.85 -29.71
CA PHE A 214 4.07 -6.06 -30.53
C PHE A 214 3.95 -5.84 -32.04
N GLU A 215 4.06 -4.59 -32.53
CA GLU A 215 3.88 -4.28 -33.97
C GLU A 215 4.82 -5.09 -34.88
N ASP A 216 6.07 -5.31 -34.46
CA ASP A 216 7.08 -6.05 -35.22
C ASP A 216 7.23 -7.53 -34.78
N TYR A 217 6.38 -8.02 -33.87
CA TYR A 217 6.50 -9.38 -33.33
C TYR A 217 5.76 -10.42 -34.17
N ASN A 218 6.27 -11.65 -34.18
CA ASN A 218 5.61 -12.78 -34.82
C ASN A 218 4.31 -13.16 -34.08
N PRO A 219 3.13 -13.19 -34.74
CA PRO A 219 1.85 -13.53 -34.10
C PRO A 219 1.83 -14.84 -33.32
N LYS A 220 2.65 -15.83 -33.71
CA LYS A 220 2.74 -17.12 -33.01
C LYS A 220 3.45 -17.01 -31.66
N GLU A 221 4.37 -16.06 -31.52
CA GLU A 221 5.18 -15.85 -30.30
C GLU A 221 4.45 -14.95 -29.30
N ILE A 222 3.55 -14.08 -29.75
CA ILE A 222 2.83 -13.12 -28.89
C ILE A 222 1.89 -13.82 -27.89
N ASN A 223 1.35 -15.00 -28.23
CA ASN A 223 0.38 -15.69 -27.39
C ASN A 223 0.94 -16.22 -26.06
N GLN A 224 2.26 -16.28 -25.90
CA GLN A 224 2.88 -16.69 -24.64
C GLN A 224 2.81 -15.60 -23.55
N TYR A 225 2.61 -14.33 -23.92
CA TYR A 225 2.53 -13.20 -22.98
C TYR A 225 1.13 -13.07 -22.37
N THR A 226 0.75 -14.04 -21.54
CA THR A 226 -0.61 -14.15 -20.97
C THR A 226 -0.97 -13.03 -19.98
N TYR A 227 0.03 -12.36 -19.41
CA TYR A 227 -0.13 -11.15 -18.61
C TYR A 227 -0.53 -9.93 -19.42
N ILE A 228 -0.25 -9.91 -20.72
CA ILE A 228 -0.55 -8.77 -21.58
C ILE A 228 -1.92 -8.95 -22.23
N SER A 229 -2.72 -7.89 -22.21
CA SER A 229 -4.11 -7.94 -22.66
C SER A 229 -4.21 -8.27 -24.16
N PRO A 230 -5.33 -8.88 -24.61
CA PRO A 230 -5.53 -9.22 -26.02
C PRO A 230 -5.42 -8.01 -26.95
N GLU A 231 -5.93 -6.84 -26.56
CA GLU A 231 -5.89 -5.64 -27.39
C GLU A 231 -4.46 -5.11 -27.57
N VAL A 232 -3.61 -5.17 -26.53
CA VAL A 232 -2.19 -4.80 -26.64
C VAL A 232 -1.43 -5.81 -27.50
N ARG A 233 -1.67 -7.12 -27.30
CA ARG A 233 -1.08 -8.21 -28.10
C ARG A 233 -1.42 -8.13 -29.59
N ASN A 234 -2.60 -7.61 -29.92
CA ASN A 234 -3.06 -7.43 -31.30
C ASN A 234 -2.73 -6.04 -31.87
N SER A 235 -1.95 -5.22 -31.16
CA SER A 235 -1.60 -3.84 -31.56
C SER A 235 -2.83 -2.98 -31.87
N ILE A 236 -3.89 -3.14 -31.07
CA ILE A 236 -5.12 -2.34 -31.13
C ILE A 236 -5.00 -1.23 -30.08
N SER A 237 -5.57 -0.05 -30.33
CA SER A 237 -5.65 1.03 -29.34
C SER A 237 -6.22 0.53 -28.00
N TYR A 238 -5.56 0.91 -26.90
CA TYR A 238 -5.84 0.41 -25.56
C TYR A 238 -5.86 1.55 -24.54
N THR A 239 -6.27 1.23 -23.32
CA THR A 239 -6.41 2.17 -22.20
C THR A 239 -5.80 1.54 -20.95
N THR A 240 -5.86 2.22 -19.82
CA THR A 240 -5.58 1.67 -18.48
C THR A 240 -6.31 0.35 -18.17
N LYS A 241 -7.33 -0.03 -18.95
CA LYS A 241 -7.98 -1.36 -18.89
C LYS A 241 -7.06 -2.52 -19.30
N ALA A 242 -5.96 -2.25 -19.99
CA ALA A 242 -4.92 -3.24 -20.27
C ALA A 242 -4.29 -3.75 -18.97
N ASP A 243 -3.93 -2.87 -18.03
CA ASP A 243 -3.36 -3.29 -16.74
C ASP A 243 -4.38 -4.01 -15.84
N ILE A 244 -5.69 -3.78 -16.04
CA ILE A 244 -6.72 -4.55 -15.34
C ILE A 244 -6.70 -6.03 -15.77
N TRP A 245 -6.38 -6.31 -17.03
CA TRP A 245 -6.15 -7.69 -17.47
C TRP A 245 -4.93 -8.30 -16.75
N SER A 246 -3.82 -7.57 -16.73
CA SER A 246 -2.58 -7.98 -16.06
C SER A 246 -2.81 -8.21 -14.56
N LEU A 247 -3.60 -7.35 -13.91
CA LEU A 247 -4.05 -7.52 -12.53
C LEU A 247 -4.85 -8.81 -12.33
N GLY A 248 -5.74 -9.17 -13.26
CA GLY A 248 -6.47 -10.44 -13.21
C GLY A 248 -5.53 -11.65 -13.22
N SER A 249 -4.48 -11.61 -14.06
CA SER A 249 -3.45 -12.64 -14.11
C SER A 249 -2.60 -12.64 -12.83
N LEU A 250 -2.25 -11.47 -12.31
CA LEU A 250 -1.52 -11.33 -11.06
C LEU A 250 -2.31 -11.89 -9.86
N ILE A 251 -3.61 -11.58 -9.75
CA ILE A 251 -4.47 -12.13 -8.68
C ILE A 251 -4.55 -13.65 -8.80
N LYS A 252 -4.68 -14.19 -10.01
CA LYS A 252 -4.68 -15.63 -10.25
C LYS A 252 -3.38 -16.28 -9.75
N ASP A 253 -2.25 -15.69 -10.06
CA ASP A 253 -0.94 -16.17 -9.62
C ASP A 253 -0.81 -16.10 -8.10
N ILE A 254 -1.16 -14.96 -7.49
CA ILE A 254 -1.18 -14.78 -6.03
C ILE A 254 -2.00 -15.88 -5.35
N VAL A 255 -3.20 -16.15 -5.86
CA VAL A 255 -4.12 -17.18 -5.31
C VAL A 255 -3.57 -18.58 -5.49
N SER A 256 -2.78 -18.85 -6.54
CA SER A 256 -2.15 -20.16 -6.74
C SER A 256 -1.12 -20.52 -5.66
N TYR A 257 -0.55 -19.51 -4.98
CA TYR A 257 0.35 -19.68 -3.83
C TYR A 257 -0.39 -19.90 -2.49
N LEU A 258 -1.73 -19.83 -2.45
CA LEU A 258 -2.49 -20.11 -1.23
C LEU A 258 -2.43 -21.59 -0.85
N CYS A 259 -2.17 -21.85 0.43
CA CYS A 259 -2.29 -23.20 0.96
C CYS A 259 -3.78 -23.63 0.99
N PRO A 260 -4.13 -24.79 0.41
CA PRO A 260 -5.52 -25.20 0.27
C PRO A 260 -6.35 -25.31 1.54
N LYS A 261 -5.70 -25.50 2.69
CA LYS A 261 -6.36 -25.61 3.99
C LYS A 261 -6.97 -24.29 4.48
N TYR A 262 -6.55 -23.15 3.93
CA TYR A 262 -7.10 -21.84 4.27
C TYR A 262 -8.24 -21.40 3.33
N PHE A 263 -8.60 -22.21 2.32
CA PHE A 263 -9.74 -21.94 1.43
C PHE A 263 -11.10 -22.06 2.09
N SER A 264 -11.20 -22.64 3.30
CA SER A 264 -12.49 -22.87 3.98
C SER A 264 -13.24 -21.59 4.40
N LYS A 265 -12.66 -20.40 4.20
CA LYS A 265 -13.25 -19.09 4.55
C LYS A 265 -13.17 -18.03 3.45
N ILE A 266 -12.61 -18.34 2.29
CA ILE A 266 -12.56 -17.43 1.15
C ILE A 266 -13.50 -18.01 0.10
N ASP A 267 -14.50 -17.22 -0.32
CA ASP A 267 -15.32 -17.64 -1.44
C ASP A 267 -14.50 -17.56 -2.73
N LEU A 268 -13.83 -18.67 -3.08
CA LEU A 268 -13.12 -18.86 -4.35
C LEU A 268 -13.97 -18.46 -5.56
N GLU A 269 -15.29 -18.60 -5.42
CA GLU A 269 -16.27 -18.13 -6.40
C GLU A 269 -16.16 -16.62 -6.65
N TYR A 270 -15.99 -15.79 -5.61
CA TYR A 270 -15.85 -14.34 -5.77
C TYR A 270 -14.51 -13.96 -6.38
N ILE A 271 -13.42 -14.59 -5.94
CA ILE A 271 -12.10 -14.41 -6.57
C ILE A 271 -12.19 -14.74 -8.06
N THR A 272 -12.79 -15.87 -8.40
CA THR A 272 -12.97 -16.30 -9.78
C THR A 272 -13.80 -15.28 -10.57
N LYS A 273 -14.90 -14.77 -10.01
CA LYS A 273 -15.71 -13.72 -10.65
C LYS A 273 -14.91 -12.43 -10.90
N ILE A 274 -14.07 -12.01 -9.96
CA ILE A 274 -13.19 -10.84 -10.12
C ILE A 274 -12.18 -11.07 -11.23
N ILE A 275 -11.50 -12.24 -11.23
CA ILE A 275 -10.54 -12.60 -12.28
C ILE A 275 -11.24 -12.63 -13.65
N CYS A 276 -12.41 -13.27 -13.75
CA CYS A 276 -13.20 -13.28 -14.98
C CYS A 276 -13.62 -11.87 -15.44
N ALA A 277 -13.99 -10.97 -14.53
CA ALA A 277 -14.31 -9.59 -14.86
C ALA A 277 -13.08 -8.83 -15.38
N CYS A 278 -11.90 -9.08 -14.79
CA CYS A 278 -10.63 -8.52 -15.25
C CYS A 278 -10.22 -9.05 -16.62
N HIS A 279 -10.52 -10.32 -16.92
CA HIS A 279 -10.22 -10.98 -18.19
C HIS A 279 -11.36 -10.88 -19.23
N SER A 280 -12.25 -9.90 -19.11
CA SER A 280 -13.24 -9.63 -20.15
C SER A 280 -12.57 -9.27 -21.49
N ASN A 281 -13.00 -9.89 -22.58
CA ASN A 281 -12.55 -9.54 -23.94
C ASN A 281 -13.08 -8.18 -24.39
N ASP A 282 -14.27 -7.79 -23.92
CA ASP A 282 -14.71 -6.39 -24.01
C ASP A 282 -14.00 -5.62 -22.90
N PHE A 283 -12.90 -4.95 -23.26
CA PHE A 283 -12.07 -4.23 -22.28
C PHE A 283 -12.81 -3.06 -21.61
N MET A 284 -13.89 -2.55 -22.22
CA MET A 284 -14.74 -1.51 -21.61
C MET A 284 -15.58 -2.05 -20.46
N GLN A 285 -15.85 -3.36 -20.43
CA GLN A 285 -16.56 -4.02 -19.32
C GLN A 285 -15.64 -4.41 -18.15
N ARG A 286 -14.31 -4.38 -18.34
CA ARG A 286 -13.38 -4.64 -17.24
C ARG A 286 -13.59 -3.57 -16.15
N PRO A 287 -13.59 -3.93 -14.87
CA PRO A 287 -13.76 -2.95 -13.79
C PRO A 287 -12.58 -1.97 -13.73
N SER A 288 -12.72 -0.83 -13.06
CA SER A 288 -11.56 0.01 -12.74
C SER A 288 -10.82 -0.48 -11.48
N ALA A 289 -9.52 -0.20 -11.35
CA ALA A 289 -8.76 -0.47 -10.12
C ALA A 289 -9.42 0.18 -8.89
N LYS A 290 -9.94 1.40 -9.10
CA LYS A 290 -10.71 2.15 -8.11
C LYS A 290 -11.97 1.41 -7.66
N SER A 291 -12.78 0.90 -8.59
CA SER A 291 -13.99 0.15 -8.25
C SER A 291 -13.67 -1.19 -7.60
N LEU A 292 -12.63 -1.88 -8.07
CA LEU A 292 -12.14 -3.13 -7.46
C LEU A 292 -11.73 -2.93 -6.00
N SER A 293 -11.13 -1.79 -5.65
CA SER A 293 -10.77 -1.49 -4.26
C SER A 293 -11.98 -1.43 -3.31
N TYR A 294 -13.20 -1.27 -3.84
CA TYR A 294 -14.44 -1.26 -3.06
C TYR A 294 -15.17 -2.61 -3.08
N CYS A 295 -14.52 -3.70 -3.52
CA CYS A 295 -15.14 -5.02 -3.57
C CYS A 295 -15.32 -5.64 -2.18
N SER A 296 -16.42 -6.36 -2.01
CA SER A 296 -16.80 -7.11 -0.80
C SER A 296 -15.81 -8.21 -0.42
N ILE A 297 -14.92 -8.62 -1.31
CA ILE A 297 -13.83 -9.54 -0.97
C ILE A 297 -12.94 -8.99 0.16
N PHE A 298 -12.85 -7.66 0.28
CA PHE A 298 -12.11 -7.01 1.35
C PHE A 298 -12.88 -6.88 2.66
N ASP A 299 -14.15 -7.31 2.74
CA ASP A 299 -14.97 -7.21 3.97
C ASP A 299 -14.33 -7.90 5.17
N ILE A 300 -13.53 -8.94 4.92
CA ILE A 300 -12.74 -9.64 5.95
C ILE A 300 -11.80 -8.71 6.74
N MET A 301 -11.43 -7.57 6.17
CA MET A 301 -10.54 -6.58 6.78
C MET A 301 -11.27 -5.60 7.72
N TYR A 302 -12.60 -5.52 7.68
CA TYR A 302 -13.35 -4.45 8.36
C TYR A 302 -14.41 -4.88 9.41
N PRO A 303 -14.47 -6.12 9.93
CA PRO A 303 -15.55 -6.53 10.84
C PRO A 303 -15.60 -5.71 12.13
N PHE A 304 -14.48 -5.10 12.53
CA PHE A 304 -14.42 -4.21 13.69
C PHE A 304 -15.33 -2.97 13.58
N LEU A 305 -15.76 -2.60 12.38
CA LEU A 305 -16.67 -1.48 12.13
C LEU A 305 -18.12 -1.80 12.49
N ASP A 306 -18.47 -3.07 12.68
CA ASP A 306 -19.84 -3.49 12.98
C ASP A 306 -20.37 -2.90 14.31
N ILE A 307 -19.46 -2.48 15.20
CA ILE A 307 -19.80 -1.74 16.41
C ILE A 307 -20.65 -0.48 16.16
N LEU A 308 -20.47 0.18 15.01
CA LEU A 308 -21.23 1.38 14.61
C LEU A 308 -22.62 1.06 14.04
N LYS A 309 -22.93 -0.21 13.76
CA LYS A 309 -24.25 -0.60 13.26
C LYS A 309 -25.31 -0.54 14.36
N ASN A 310 -24.92 -0.68 15.63
CA ASN A 310 -25.81 -0.60 16.78
C ASN A 310 -26.22 0.86 17.08
N GLU A 311 -27.51 1.15 17.22
CA GLU A 311 -28.03 2.50 17.45
C GLU A 311 -28.01 3.00 18.90
N SER A 312 -27.52 2.19 19.86
CA SER A 312 -27.36 2.61 21.25
C SER A 312 -26.41 3.82 21.41
N ILE A 313 -26.80 4.76 22.27
CA ILE A 313 -25.94 5.86 22.71
C ILE A 313 -25.14 5.39 23.93
N GLU A 314 -23.82 5.48 23.85
CA GLU A 314 -22.88 5.06 24.90
C GLU A 314 -21.82 6.15 25.10
N LYS A 315 -21.53 6.51 26.35
CA LYS A 315 -20.58 7.58 26.67
C LYS A 315 -19.62 7.14 27.77
N LEU A 316 -18.32 7.27 27.50
CA LEU A 316 -17.24 6.97 28.44
C LEU A 316 -16.32 8.19 28.54
N ILE A 317 -16.25 8.80 29.73
CA ILE A 317 -15.44 10.00 29.98
C ILE A 317 -14.32 9.62 30.95
N PHE A 318 -13.06 9.74 30.53
CA PHE A 318 -11.91 9.50 31.40
C PHE A 318 -11.42 10.81 32.03
N SER A 319 -11.35 11.87 31.22
CA SER A 319 -10.95 13.22 31.61
C SER A 319 -11.54 14.28 30.66
N SER A 320 -11.16 15.55 30.84
CA SER A 320 -11.53 16.66 29.93
C SER A 320 -10.89 16.56 28.54
N PHE A 321 -9.79 15.81 28.40
CA PHE A 321 -9.01 15.71 27.17
C PHE A 321 -8.92 14.26 26.63
N MET A 322 -9.51 13.29 27.33
CA MET A 322 -9.66 11.90 26.89
C MET A 322 -11.08 11.38 27.14
N PHE A 323 -11.84 11.13 26.07
CA PHE A 323 -13.19 10.59 26.16
C PHE A 323 -13.61 9.87 24.88
N PHE A 324 -14.63 9.03 25.01
CA PHE A 324 -15.26 8.29 23.93
C PHE A 324 -16.78 8.53 23.99
N ILE A 325 -17.37 8.80 22.83
CA ILE A 325 -18.82 8.95 22.69
C ILE A 325 -19.24 8.15 21.46
N LYS A 326 -20.09 7.16 21.65
CA LYS A 326 -20.86 6.56 20.57
C LYS A 326 -22.25 7.17 20.59
N ASP A 327 -22.59 7.86 19.51
CA ASP A 327 -23.90 8.42 19.25
C ASP A 327 -24.42 7.79 17.95
N LYS A 328 -25.33 6.82 18.09
CA LYS A 328 -25.89 6.05 16.97
C LYS A 328 -24.79 5.49 16.05
N ASN A 329 -24.70 6.02 14.83
CA ASN A 329 -23.79 5.64 13.76
C ASN A 329 -22.43 6.35 13.79
N LYS A 330 -22.09 7.04 14.88
CA LYS A 330 -20.87 7.83 15.04
C LYS A 330 -20.15 7.48 16.33
N ILE A 331 -18.85 7.21 16.25
CA ILE A 331 -17.92 7.19 17.37
C ILE A 331 -17.07 8.46 17.32
N THR A 332 -17.00 9.16 18.44
CA THR A 332 -16.11 10.30 18.67
C THR A 332 -15.09 9.88 19.71
N PHE A 333 -13.83 9.99 19.35
CA PHE A 333 -12.70 9.84 20.24
C PHE A 333 -12.00 11.17 20.40
N CYS A 334 -11.66 11.55 21.63
CA CYS A 334 -10.79 12.69 21.87
C CYS A 334 -9.57 12.24 22.66
N PHE A 335 -8.40 12.69 22.24
CA PHE A 335 -7.13 12.52 22.96
C PHE A 335 -6.23 13.72 22.71
N ASN A 336 -5.69 14.32 23.79
CA ASN A 336 -4.79 15.48 23.73
C ASN A 336 -5.31 16.61 22.80
N LEU A 337 -6.59 16.96 22.93
CA LEU A 337 -7.29 18.00 22.15
C LEU A 337 -7.55 17.67 20.67
N ARG A 338 -7.06 16.53 20.16
CA ARG A 338 -7.44 16.01 18.84
C ARG A 338 -8.74 15.22 18.96
N ARG A 339 -9.64 15.38 18.00
CA ARG A 339 -10.90 14.66 17.91
C ARG A 339 -10.92 13.81 16.64
N ILE A 340 -11.18 12.53 16.80
CA ILE A 340 -11.35 11.60 15.69
C ILE A 340 -12.80 11.19 15.65
N TYR A 341 -13.37 11.26 14.46
CA TYR A 341 -14.73 10.87 14.19
C TYR A 341 -14.71 9.68 13.26
N LEU A 342 -15.29 8.57 13.70
CA LEU A 342 -15.57 7.42 12.85
C LEU A 342 -17.08 7.32 12.71
N TYR A 343 -17.61 7.27 11.50
CA TYR A 343 -19.04 7.22 11.29
C TYR A 343 -19.45 6.36 10.10
N CYS A 344 -20.65 5.80 10.20
CA CYS A 344 -21.31 5.02 9.16
C CYS A 344 -22.48 5.84 8.59
N ILE A 345 -22.44 6.15 7.30
CA ILE A 345 -23.51 6.93 6.66
C ILE A 345 -24.60 5.95 6.19
N LYS A 346 -25.80 6.02 6.80
CA LYS A 346 -26.92 5.14 6.42
C LYS A 346 -27.59 5.65 5.14
N SER A 347 -27.82 4.74 4.21
CA SER A 347 -28.50 4.95 2.91
C SER A 347 -30.00 5.32 3.00
N SER A 348 -30.58 5.52 4.18
CA SER A 348 -32.03 5.68 4.37
C SER A 348 -32.47 7.14 4.55
N SER A 349 -33.55 7.49 3.85
CA SER A 349 -34.18 8.78 3.58
C SER A 349 -34.65 9.65 4.77
N ASN A 350 -34.26 9.40 6.03
CA ASN A 350 -34.67 10.23 7.16
C ASN A 350 -33.49 11.00 7.77
N GLN A 351 -33.53 12.30 7.54
CA GLN A 351 -32.42 13.24 7.56
C GLN A 351 -32.15 13.81 8.95
N HIS A 352 -30.92 13.68 9.44
CA HIS A 352 -30.28 14.65 10.32
C HIS A 352 -29.30 15.51 9.49
N THR A 353 -29.19 16.80 9.80
CA THR A 353 -28.57 17.86 8.98
C THR A 353 -27.09 17.66 8.61
N ILE A 354 -26.35 16.80 9.32
CA ILE A 354 -24.95 16.46 9.01
C ILE A 354 -24.89 15.41 7.88
N ASP A 355 -25.79 14.42 7.90
CA ASP A 355 -25.84 13.36 6.89
C ASP A 355 -26.24 13.92 5.52
N GLN A 356 -27.07 14.96 5.44
CA GLN A 356 -27.38 15.64 4.17
C GLN A 356 -26.19 16.38 3.57
N LYS A 357 -25.37 17.06 4.40
CA LYS A 357 -24.16 17.76 3.92
C LYS A 357 -23.10 16.76 3.47
N LEU A 358 -22.97 15.65 4.20
CA LEU A 358 -22.07 14.56 3.81
C LEU A 358 -22.57 13.80 2.58
N PHE A 359 -23.87 13.52 2.47
CA PHE A 359 -24.44 12.94 1.26
C PHE A 359 -24.29 13.88 0.08
N GLY A 360 -24.54 15.18 0.24
CA GLY A 360 -24.26 16.18 -0.79
C GLY A 360 -22.79 16.17 -1.22
N TYR A 361 -21.86 16.10 -0.25
CA TYR A 361 -20.43 15.94 -0.53
C TYR A 361 -20.11 14.64 -1.27
N LEU A 362 -20.74 13.52 -0.90
CA LEU A 362 -20.53 12.19 -1.51
C LEU A 362 -21.21 12.03 -2.87
N ASP A 363 -22.33 12.72 -3.11
CA ASP A 363 -23.08 12.73 -4.36
C ASP A 363 -22.45 13.69 -5.38
N ASP A 364 -21.83 14.79 -4.92
CA ASP A 364 -20.94 15.65 -5.73
C ASP A 364 -19.57 15.01 -5.98
N HIS A 365 -19.17 14.03 -5.17
CA HIS A 365 -17.98 13.22 -5.40
C HIS A 365 -18.20 12.31 -6.61
N LYS A 366 -17.73 12.78 -7.78
CA LYS A 366 -17.55 11.96 -9.00
C LYS A 366 -17.00 10.55 -8.70
N PHE A 367 -16.20 10.44 -7.63
CA PHE A 367 -15.62 9.22 -7.08
C PHE A 367 -16.63 8.09 -6.81
N LEU A 368 -17.68 8.29 -6.01
CA LEU A 368 -18.59 7.19 -5.67
C LEU A 368 -19.51 6.86 -6.85
N LYS A 369 -19.89 7.87 -7.64
CA LYS A 369 -20.64 7.67 -8.88
C LYS A 369 -19.87 6.84 -9.91
N SER A 370 -18.54 6.97 -10.01
CA SER A 370 -17.75 6.11 -10.90
C SER A 370 -17.68 4.67 -10.38
N VAL A 371 -17.51 4.48 -9.07
CA VAL A 371 -17.46 3.15 -8.45
C VAL A 371 -18.79 2.39 -8.60
N PHE A 372 -19.92 3.06 -8.41
CA PHE A 372 -21.25 2.43 -8.47
C PHE A 372 -21.77 2.16 -9.89
N LYS A 373 -21.06 2.61 -10.94
CA LYS A 373 -21.41 2.31 -12.33
C LYS A 373 -20.93 0.92 -12.79
N ASP A 374 -19.90 0.36 -12.15
CA ASP A 374 -19.35 -0.95 -12.52
C ASP A 374 -20.28 -2.07 -12.04
N LYS A 375 -21.08 -2.62 -12.96
CA LYS A 375 -22.11 -3.64 -12.68
C LYS A 375 -21.54 -5.02 -12.30
N HIS A 376 -20.23 -5.23 -12.49
CA HIS A 376 -19.57 -6.53 -12.32
C HIS A 376 -18.94 -6.72 -10.93
N ILE A 377 -19.10 -5.76 -10.00
CA ILE A 377 -18.45 -5.78 -8.70
C ILE A 377 -19.48 -5.85 -7.58
N PHE A 378 -19.36 -6.88 -6.74
CA PHE A 378 -20.07 -6.92 -5.46
C PHE A 378 -19.43 -5.90 -4.52
N LEU A 379 -20.13 -4.81 -4.24
CA LEU A 379 -19.63 -3.73 -3.41
C LEU A 379 -19.59 -4.13 -1.93
N SER A 380 -18.52 -3.73 -1.25
CA SER A 380 -18.33 -3.94 0.19
C SER A 380 -19.46 -3.33 1.01
N GLN A 381 -19.91 -4.04 2.04
CA GLN A 381 -20.87 -3.49 3.00
C GLN A 381 -20.29 -2.31 3.81
N TYR A 382 -18.96 -2.18 3.86
CA TYR A 382 -18.23 -1.16 4.61
C TYR A 382 -17.93 0.10 3.80
N ARG A 383 -18.42 0.19 2.55
CA ARG A 383 -18.23 1.34 1.66
C ARG A 383 -18.77 2.69 2.14
N PHE A 384 -19.62 2.68 3.16
CA PHE A 384 -20.21 3.89 3.75
C PHE A 384 -19.62 4.24 5.12
N PHE A 385 -18.46 3.68 5.45
CA PHE A 385 -17.75 3.99 6.68
C PHE A 385 -16.62 4.97 6.42
N PHE A 386 -16.51 5.91 7.34
CA PHE A 386 -15.68 7.07 7.13
C PHE A 386 -15.00 7.56 8.41
N ILE A 387 -13.86 8.22 8.24
CA ILE A 387 -13.05 8.81 9.31
C ILE A 387 -12.75 10.30 9.04
N SER A 388 -12.73 11.13 10.07
CA SER A 388 -12.33 12.54 10.02
C SER A 388 -11.58 12.93 11.30
N ILE A 389 -10.65 13.88 11.20
CA ILE A 389 -9.83 14.38 12.32
C ILE A 389 -10.10 15.87 12.50
N ASP A 390 -10.46 16.32 13.69
CA ASP A 390 -10.73 17.74 14.03
C ASP A 390 -11.73 18.45 13.09
N ASN A 391 -12.65 17.69 12.49
CA ASN A 391 -13.58 18.14 11.46
C ASN A 391 -12.88 18.57 10.14
N SER A 392 -11.71 17.99 9.85
CA SER A 392 -11.04 18.08 8.56
C SER A 392 -11.77 17.30 7.47
N ASN A 393 -11.11 17.17 6.31
CA ASN A 393 -11.53 16.32 5.20
C ASN A 393 -11.97 14.92 5.63
N LEU A 394 -12.87 14.39 4.82
CA LEU A 394 -13.56 13.13 5.04
C LEU A 394 -12.86 11.97 4.32
N PHE A 395 -12.33 11.06 5.14
CA PHE A 395 -11.70 9.76 4.87
C PHE A 395 -12.66 8.61 4.57
N SER A 396 -12.70 7.97 3.40
CA SER A 396 -13.29 6.61 3.34
C SER A 396 -12.40 5.64 4.10
N VAL A 397 -12.97 4.80 4.97
CA VAL A 397 -12.18 3.79 5.71
C VAL A 397 -11.57 2.77 4.75
N MET A 398 -12.22 2.52 3.61
CA MET A 398 -11.71 1.61 2.58
C MET A 398 -10.51 2.17 1.80
N ASP A 399 -10.18 3.45 1.95
CA ASP A 399 -9.04 4.11 1.31
C ASP A 399 -7.86 4.32 2.27
N LEU A 400 -7.97 3.85 3.52
CA LEU A 400 -6.87 3.92 4.48
C LEU A 400 -5.77 2.91 4.12
N ASP A 401 -4.52 3.32 4.31
CA ASP A 401 -3.39 2.40 4.31
C ASP A 401 -3.53 1.38 5.46
N TYR A 402 -2.81 0.26 5.34
CA TYR A 402 -2.94 -0.84 6.29
C TYR A 402 -2.55 -0.47 7.72
N ARG A 403 -1.52 0.38 7.93
CA ARG A 403 -1.09 0.79 9.28
C ARG A 403 -2.19 1.61 9.95
N THR A 404 -2.71 2.60 9.23
CA THR A 404 -3.82 3.42 9.71
C THR A 404 -5.06 2.56 9.97
N LEU A 405 -5.36 1.58 9.11
CA LEU A 405 -6.49 0.68 9.31
C LEU A 405 -6.37 -0.16 10.59
N ILE A 406 -5.19 -0.74 10.86
CA ILE A 406 -4.93 -1.50 12.08
C ILE A 406 -5.06 -0.63 13.33
N MET A 407 -4.63 0.63 13.27
CA MET A 407 -4.83 1.58 14.38
C MET A 407 -6.31 1.81 14.66
N VAL A 408 -7.13 1.99 13.61
CA VAL A 408 -8.58 2.17 13.76
C VAL A 408 -9.25 0.88 14.24
N GLU A 409 -8.81 -0.28 13.75
CA GLU A 409 -9.29 -1.59 14.21
C GLU A 409 -9.05 -1.79 15.70
N GLU A 410 -7.82 -1.57 16.15
CA GLU A 410 -7.42 -1.70 17.54
C GLU A 410 -8.20 -0.73 18.44
N PHE A 411 -8.39 0.50 17.96
CA PHE A 411 -9.26 1.48 18.62
C PHE A 411 -10.70 0.95 18.79
N CYS A 412 -11.32 0.43 17.73
CA CYS A 412 -12.68 -0.08 17.77
C CYS A 412 -12.81 -1.32 18.67
N LYS A 413 -11.84 -2.23 18.64
CA LYS A 413 -11.80 -3.41 19.53
C LYS A 413 -11.70 -3.00 20.99
N ASN A 414 -10.84 -2.04 21.31
CA ASN A 414 -10.66 -1.56 22.68
C ASN A 414 -11.91 -0.84 23.18
N PHE A 415 -12.57 -0.07 22.33
CA PHE A 415 -13.85 0.52 22.64
C PHE A 415 -14.94 -0.54 22.88
N ALA A 416 -15.02 -1.58 22.03
CA ALA A 416 -15.95 -2.71 22.22
C ALA A 416 -15.78 -3.39 23.58
N LEU A 417 -14.53 -3.69 23.97
CA LEU A 417 -14.21 -4.30 25.26
C LEU A 417 -14.63 -3.43 26.45
N LEU A 418 -14.52 -2.09 26.32
CA LEU A 418 -14.96 -1.16 27.35
C LEU A 418 -16.49 -1.19 27.52
N LEU A 419 -17.24 -1.32 26.43
CA LEU A 419 -18.71 -1.40 26.47
C LEU A 419 -19.21 -2.69 27.11
N GLU A 420 -18.49 -3.80 26.93
CA GLU A 420 -18.81 -5.09 27.53
C GLU A 420 -18.34 -5.21 28.99
N SER A 421 -17.53 -4.26 29.48
CA SER A 421 -16.94 -4.33 30.81
C SER A 421 -17.92 -3.89 31.91
N PRO A 422 -17.92 -4.54 33.09
CA PRO A 422 -18.70 -4.07 34.23
C PRO A 422 -18.37 -2.62 34.57
N ILE A 423 -19.38 -1.85 34.98
CA ILE A 423 -19.20 -0.42 35.28
C ILE A 423 -18.17 -0.19 36.40
N SER A 424 -18.04 -1.14 37.32
CA SER A 424 -17.02 -1.12 38.37
C SER A 424 -15.59 -1.20 37.82
N THR A 425 -15.37 -1.99 36.76
CA THR A 425 -14.08 -2.10 36.07
C THR A 425 -13.76 -0.81 35.31
N VAL A 426 -14.76 -0.24 34.63
CA VAL A 426 -14.61 1.04 33.91
C VAL A 426 -14.30 2.18 34.89
N ASN A 427 -15.00 2.24 36.02
CA ASN A 427 -14.78 3.23 37.07
C ASN A 427 -13.41 3.06 37.74
N LEU A 428 -12.98 1.82 38.00
CA LEU A 428 -11.64 1.54 38.53
C LEU A 428 -10.57 2.06 37.57
N PHE A 429 -10.74 1.81 36.28
CA PHE A 429 -9.82 2.29 35.26
C PHE A 429 -9.79 3.82 35.17
N GLN A 430 -10.95 4.47 35.18
CA GLN A 430 -11.04 5.92 35.24
C GLN A 430 -10.28 6.49 36.45
N GLY A 431 -10.40 5.86 37.62
CA GLY A 431 -9.65 6.24 38.81
C GLY A 431 -8.13 6.05 38.66
N ILE A 432 -7.67 4.91 38.12
CA ILE A 432 -6.25 4.65 37.86
C ILE A 432 -5.68 5.70 36.89
N TYR A 433 -6.39 5.99 35.80
CA TYR A 433 -5.96 6.97 34.82
C TYR A 433 -5.84 8.39 35.41
N GLN A 434 -6.83 8.82 36.18
CA GLN A 434 -6.78 10.10 36.88
C GLN A 434 -5.63 10.18 37.89
N ASN A 435 -5.26 9.06 38.51
CA ASN A 435 -4.09 9.00 39.39
C ASN A 435 -2.77 9.05 38.61
N ILE A 436 -2.66 8.34 37.48
CA ILE A 436 -1.49 8.43 36.59
C ILE A 436 -1.30 9.84 36.08
N GLN A 437 -2.37 10.50 35.65
CA GLN A 437 -2.37 11.91 35.25
C GLN A 437 -1.84 12.85 36.33
N LYS A 438 -2.34 12.70 37.56
CA LYS A 438 -1.85 13.47 38.72
C LYS A 438 -0.38 13.19 39.01
N LEU A 439 0.09 11.95 38.79
CA LEU A 439 1.50 11.59 38.89
C LEU A 439 2.32 12.23 37.76
N GLU A 440 1.85 12.22 36.52
CA GLU A 440 2.52 12.86 35.39
C GLU A 440 2.59 14.38 35.52
N GLU A 441 1.62 15.02 36.19
CA GLU A 441 1.65 16.44 36.53
C GLU A 441 2.57 16.76 37.73
N ASN A 442 2.96 15.75 38.52
CA ASN A 442 3.84 15.91 39.66
C ASN A 442 5.26 16.25 39.21
N LYS A 443 5.78 17.40 39.67
CA LYS A 443 7.14 17.88 39.35
C LYS A 443 8.23 16.85 39.65
N ILE A 444 8.11 16.07 40.72
CA ILE A 444 9.09 15.05 41.10
C ILE A 444 9.07 13.90 40.10
N PHE A 445 7.88 13.46 39.68
CA PHE A 445 7.74 12.41 38.68
C PHE A 445 8.24 12.85 37.30
N LYS A 446 8.03 14.12 36.92
CA LYS A 446 8.61 14.68 35.68
C LYS A 446 10.14 14.73 35.72
N ILE A 447 10.74 14.99 36.87
CA ILE A 447 12.20 14.97 37.06
C ILE A 447 12.72 13.53 36.97
N LEU A 448 12.11 12.60 37.70
CA LEU A 448 12.49 11.18 37.69
C LEU A 448 12.31 10.53 36.31
N LYS A 449 11.23 10.83 35.59
CA LYS A 449 11.02 10.35 34.22
C LYS A 449 12.09 10.87 33.27
N LYS A 450 12.51 12.13 33.43
CA LYS A 450 13.55 12.75 32.62
C LYS A 450 14.95 12.21 32.92
N GLU A 451 15.22 11.81 34.16
CA GLU A 451 16.46 11.11 34.55
C GLU A 451 16.48 9.67 34.02
N LEU A 452 15.35 8.95 34.07
CA LEU A 452 15.22 7.57 33.56
C LEU A 452 15.21 7.45 32.03
N GLU A 453 14.91 8.52 31.30
CA GLU A 453 14.98 8.56 29.82
C GLU A 453 16.37 8.99 29.30
N GLN A 454 17.28 9.39 30.20
CA GLN A 454 18.66 9.81 29.88
C GLN A 454 19.72 8.72 30.14
N ASP A 455 19.37 7.68 30.89
CA ASP A 455 20.12 6.42 31.04
C ASP A 455 19.54 5.32 30.13
#